data_AF-A0A518UC97-F1
#
_entry.id   AF-A0A518UC97-F1
#
_cell.length_a   1.000
_cell.length_b   1.000
_cell.length_c   1.000
_cell.angle_alpha   90.00
_cell.angle_beta   90.00
_cell.angle_gamma   90.00
#
_symmetry.space_group_name_H-M   'P 1'
#
loop_
_entity.id
_entity.type
_entity.pdbx_description
1 polymer ?
#
loop_
_entity_poly.entity_id
_entity_poly.type
_entity_poly.pdbx_seq_one_letter_code
_entity_poly.pdbx_strand_id
1 'polypeptide(L)' 'MDERLRAVEAQIRTTSAYQRAAELLESEERLEAQLRDIERELETLAAAAQLARIDRLRKALTNSDRIFAQMG' A
#
# COMPACT_ATOMS: atom_id res chain seq x y z
N MET A 1 -31.63 -26.80 -0.36
CA MET A 1 -31.10 -26.15 -1.58
C MET A 1 -31.23 -27.16 -2.70
N ASP A 2 -32.05 -26.86 -3.71
CA ASP A 2 -32.56 -27.82 -4.70
C ASP A 2 -31.44 -28.38 -5.59
N GLU A 3 -31.47 -29.68 -5.87
CA GLU A 3 -30.44 -30.39 -6.64
C GLU A 3 -30.33 -29.84 -8.07
N ARG A 4 -31.46 -29.36 -8.61
CA ARG A 4 -31.54 -28.61 -9.87
C ARG A 4 -30.79 -27.29 -9.83
N LEU A 5 -30.85 -26.56 -8.71
CA LEU A 5 -30.15 -25.28 -8.57
C LEU A 5 -28.63 -25.48 -8.60
N ARG A 6 -28.13 -26.55 -7.95
CA ARG A 6 -26.70 -26.91 -7.99
C ARG A 6 -26.23 -27.29 -9.39
N ALA A 7 -27.05 -28.01 -10.15
CA ALA A 7 -26.72 -28.40 -11.53
C ALA A 7 -26.60 -27.17 -12.45
N VAL A 8 -27.52 -26.21 -12.33
CA VAL A 8 -27.48 -24.95 -13.08
C VAL A 8 -26.25 -24.13 -12.70
N GLU A 9 -25.94 -24.04 -11.41
CA GLU A 9 -24.75 -23.33 -10.92
C GLU A 9 -23.45 -23.96 -11.44
N ALA A 10 -23.36 -25.30 -11.39
CA ALA A 10 -22.21 -26.03 -11.94
C ALA A 10 -22.04 -25.77 -13.45
N GLN A 11 -23.14 -25.74 -14.21
CA GLN A 11 -23.09 -25.45 -15.63
C GLN A 11 -22.64 -24.02 -15.92
N ILE A 12 -23.14 -23.02 -15.17
CA ILE A 12 -22.72 -21.62 -15.31
C ILE A 12 -21.22 -21.47 -15.03
N ARG A 13 -20.70 -22.16 -14.01
CA ARG A 13 -19.27 -22.13 -13.66
C ARG A 13 -18.35 -22.64 -14.78
N THR A 14 -18.86 -23.50 -15.66
CA THR A 14 -18.11 -24.01 -16.82
C THR A 14 -18.14 -23.05 -18.03
N THR A 15 -18.96 -22.00 -17.98
CA THR A 15 -19.04 -21.04 -19.08
C THR A 15 -17.82 -20.13 -19.12
N SER A 16 -17.37 -19.78 -20.33
CA SER A 16 -16.22 -18.90 -20.53
C SER A 16 -16.47 -17.47 -20.03
N ALA A 17 -17.72 -17.02 -19.92
CA ALA A 17 -18.07 -15.73 -19.34
C ALA A 17 -17.84 -15.74 -17.81
N TYR A 18 -18.28 -16.81 -17.13
CA TYR A 18 -18.05 -16.96 -15.71
C TYR A 18 -16.56 -17.09 -15.38
N GLN A 19 -15.83 -17.92 -16.13
CA GLN A 19 -14.38 -18.11 -15.93
C GLN A 19 -13.62 -16.79 -16.07
N ARG A 20 -13.91 -16.01 -17.13
CA ARG A 20 -13.31 -14.67 -17.30
C ARG A 20 -13.66 -13.71 -16.17
N ALA A 21 -14.91 -13.73 -15.68
CA ALA A 21 -15.31 -12.89 -14.55
C ALA A 21 -14.55 -13.28 -13.27
N ALA A 22 -14.36 -14.59 -13.03
CA ALA A 22 -13.58 -15.08 -11.90
C ALA A 22 -12.09 -14.69 -11.99
N GLU A 23 -11.49 -14.80 -13.17
CA GLU A 23 -10.10 -14.37 -13.42
C GLU A 23 -9.92 -12.86 -13.23
N LEU A 24 -10.88 -12.05 -13.71
CA LEU A 24 -10.86 -10.60 -13.52
C LEU A 24 -10.96 -10.23 -12.04
N LEU A 25 -11.85 -10.89 -11.30
CA LEU A 25 -12.00 -10.66 -9.85
C LEU A 25 -10.71 -11.03 -9.10
N GLU A 26 -10.10 -12.18 -9.40
CA GLU A 26 -8.83 -12.56 -8.78
C GLU A 26 -7.70 -11.56 -9.12
N SER A 27 -7.68 -11.05 -10.35
CA SER A 27 -6.73 -10.02 -10.77
C SER A 27 -6.97 -8.70 -10.02
N GLU A 28 -8.22 -8.30 -9.83
CA GLU A 28 -8.59 -7.09 -9.09
C GLU A 28 -8.16 -7.19 -7.63
N GLU A 29 -8.49 -8.30 -6.95
CA GLU A 29 -8.10 -8.54 -5.56
C GLU A 29 -6.57 -8.51 -5.39
N ARG A 30 -5.83 -9.07 -6.36
CA ARG A 30 -4.36 -9.05 -6.37
C ARG A 30 -3.81 -7.64 -6.55
N LEU A 31 -4.39 -6.85 -7.46
CA LEU A 31 -3.98 -5.47 -7.69
C LEU A 31 -4.29 -4.59 -6.48
N GLU A 32 -5.42 -4.78 -5.82
CA GLU A 32 -5.75 -4.08 -4.59
C GLU A 32 -4.77 -4.41 -3.44
N ALA A 33 -4.36 -5.67 -3.33
CA ALA A 33 -3.35 -6.06 -2.35
C ALA A 33 -2.00 -5.38 -2.63
N GLN A 34 -1.57 -5.37 -3.90
CA GLN A 34 -0.35 -4.66 -4.31
C GLN A 34 -0.43 -3.16 -4.06
N LEU A 35 -1.59 -2.53 -4.31
CA LEU A 35 -1.79 -1.12 -4.05
C LEU A 35 -1.65 -0.81 -2.57
N ARG A 36 -2.27 -1.61 -1.69
CA ARG A 36 -2.17 -1.46 -0.24
C ARG A 36 -0.73 -1.60 0.26
N ASP A 37 0.02 -2.54 -0.30
CA ASP A 37 1.44 -2.70 0.04
C ASP A 37 2.27 -1.48 -0.37
N ILE A 38 2.06 -0.95 -1.59
CA ILE A 38 2.74 0.25 -2.09
C ILE A 38 2.38 1.48 -1.23
N GLU A 39 1.11 1.66 -0.87
CA GLU A 39 0.66 2.74 0.00
C GLU A 39 1.39 2.71 1.35
N ARG A 40 1.52 1.52 1.94
CA ARG A 40 2.24 1.32 3.20
C ARG A 40 3.74 1.61 3.08
N GLU A 41 4.37 1.22 1.98
CA GLU A 41 5.77 1.56 1.70
C GLU A 41 5.96 3.08 1.58
N LEU A 42 5.06 3.76 0.86
CA LEU A 42 5.08 5.21 0.72
C LEU A 42 4.91 5.93 2.05
N GLU A 43 3.99 5.50 2.89
CA GLU A 43 3.82 6.04 4.25
C GLU A 43 5.11 5.89 5.09
N THR A 44 5.73 4.71 5.01
CA THR A 44 6.98 4.43 5.72
C THR A 44 8.12 5.33 5.24
N LEU A 45 8.26 5.49 3.93
CA LEU A 45 9.25 6.39 3.32
C LEU A 45 9.00 7.85 3.68
N ALA A 46 7.73 8.29 3.68
CA ALA A 46 7.35 9.64 4.06
C ALA A 46 7.71 9.93 5.52
N ALA A 47 7.41 8.99 6.43
CA ALA A 47 7.78 9.10 7.85
C ALA A 47 9.32 9.18 8.03
N ALA A 48 10.07 8.31 7.33
CA ALA A 48 11.52 8.33 7.35
C ALA A 48 12.10 9.66 6.83
N ALA A 49 11.54 10.20 5.75
CA ALA A 49 11.96 11.47 5.17
C ALA A 49 11.70 12.66 6.12
N GLN A 50 10.56 12.66 6.82
CA GLN A 50 10.24 13.67 7.84
C GLN A 50 11.21 13.61 9.01
N LEU A 51 11.51 12.40 9.53
CA LEU A 51 12.51 12.22 10.60
C LEU A 51 13.89 12.71 10.17
N ALA A 52 14.35 12.34 8.97
CA ALA A 52 15.63 12.80 8.43
C ALA A 52 15.68 14.31 8.23
N ARG A 53 14.55 14.97 7.96
CA ARG A 53 14.45 16.44 7.89
C ARG A 53 14.55 17.06 9.28
N ILE A 54 13.84 16.52 10.28
CA ILE A 54 13.90 16.98 11.67
C ILE A 54 15.34 16.87 12.20
N ASP A 55 16.02 15.75 11.96
CA ASP A 55 17.40 15.55 12.41
C ASP A 55 18.37 16.54 11.78
N ARG A 56 18.20 16.85 10.49
CA ARG A 56 19.01 17.87 9.80
C ARG A 56 18.79 19.26 10.39
N LEU A 57 17.54 19.65 10.63
CA LEU A 57 17.20 20.93 11.25
C LEU A 57 17.77 21.04 12.68
N ARG A 58 17.67 19.96 13.47
CA ARG A 58 18.24 19.90 14.82
C ARG A 58 19.75 20.08 14.80
N LYS A 59 20.46 19.38 13.91
CA LYS A 59 21.92 19.53 13.74
C LYS A 59 22.30 20.96 13.33
N ALA A 60 21.54 21.56 12.41
CA ALA A 60 21.77 22.93 11.99
C ALA A 60 21.61 23.91 13.16
N LEU A 61 20.57 23.78 13.97
CA LEU A 61 20.34 24.61 15.15
C LEU A 61 21.46 24.46 16.18
N THR A 62 21.83 23.24 16.57
CA THR A 62 22.93 23.01 17.52
C THR A 62 24.26 23.58 17.03
N ASN A 63 24.54 23.47 15.73
CA ASN A 63 25.74 24.07 15.15
C ASN A 63 25.69 25.60 15.20
N SER A 64 24.54 26.20 14.88
CA SER A 64 24.34 27.66 15.00
C SER A 64 24.51 28.14 16.44
N ASP A 65 23.88 27.48 17.42
CA ASP A 65 23.98 27.83 18.84
C ASP A 65 25.43 27.76 19.34
N ARG A 66 26.18 26.74 18.90
CA ARG A 66 27.61 26.60 19.23
C ARG A 66 28.46 27.71 18.62
N ILE A 67 28.16 28.15 17.40
CA ILE A 67 28.86 29.28 16.76
C ILE A 67 28.59 30.57 17.55
N PHE A 68 27.32 30.83 17.90
CA PHE A 68 26.97 32.02 18.69
C PHE A 68 27.61 32.01 20.08
N ALA A 69 27.66 30.86 20.75
CA ALA A 69 28.31 30.71 22.06
C ALA A 69 29.85 30.89 22.04
N GLN A 70 30.49 30.81 20.86
CA GLN A 70 31.94 31.05 20.69
C GLN A 70 32.28 32.49 20.29
N MET A 71 31.29 33.29 19.87
CA MET A 71 31.46 34.68 19.45
C MET A 71 31.13 35.70 20.55
N GLY A 72 30.54 35.28 21.67
CA GLY A 72 30.40 36.06 22.91
C GLY A 72 31.46 35.66 23.93
#